data_AF-A0A2D6TVR9-F1
#
_entry.id   AF-A0A2D6TVR9-F1
#
_cell.length_a   1.000
_cell.length_b   1.000
_cell.length_c   1.000
_cell.angle_alpha   90.00
_cell.angle_beta   90.00
_cell.angle_gamma   90.00
#
_symmetry.space_group_name_H-M   'P 1'
#
loop_
_entity.id
_entity.type
_entity.pdbx_description
1 polymer ?
#
loop_
_entity_poly.entity_id
_entity_poly.type
_entity_poly.pdbx_seq_one_letter_code
_entity_poly.pdbx_strand_id
1 'polypeptide(L)'
;MNVELGRLPDGGIVLCANPEFPEQVKRVEYYRDQKLFMLIYEDIDHEGELMHYEMQDDVDEVVRHAPGLTLVACNPRSMAPYGYKVPLVQVGV
;
A
#
# COMPACT_ATOMS: atom_id res chain seq x y z
N MET A 1 10.60 1.48 7.93
CA MET A 1 10.26 1.00 6.57
C MET A 1 10.15 2.23 5.69
N ASN A 2 10.93 2.32 4.60
CA ASN A 2 10.78 3.39 3.62
C ASN A 2 9.83 2.90 2.54
N VAL A 3 8.79 3.70 2.27
CA VAL A 3 7.77 3.39 1.29
C VAL A 3 7.64 4.56 0.32
N GLU A 4 7.56 4.23 -0.96
CA GLU A 4 7.34 5.15 -2.06
C GLU A 4 6.05 4.77 -2.79
N LEU A 5 5.24 5.77 -3.12
CA LEU A 5 4.07 5.59 -3.97
C LEU A 5 4.42 5.94 -5.41
N GLY A 6 4.07 5.04 -6.32
CA GLY A 6 4.14 5.22 -7.76
C GLY A 6 2.76 5.20 -8.38
N ARG A 7 2.59 5.91 -9.48
CA ARG A 7 1.38 5.84 -10.31
C ARG A 7 1.66 5.03 -11.57
N LEU A 8 0.80 4.06 -11.87
CA LEU A 8 0.84 3.32 -13.13
C LEU A 8 0.15 4.10 -14.25
N PRO A 9 0.54 3.87 -15.52
CA PRO A 9 -0.11 4.52 -16.68
C PRO A 9 -1.61 4.26 -16.78
N ASP A 10 -2.11 3.15 -16.20
CA ASP A 10 -3.53 2.76 -16.18
C ASP A 10 -4.32 3.38 -15.02
N GLY A 11 -3.69 4.24 -14.21
CA GLY A 11 -4.30 4.85 -13.03
C GLY A 11 -4.25 3.98 -11.77
N GLY A 12 -3.67 2.78 -11.85
CA GLY A 12 -3.35 1.99 -10.67
C GLY A 12 -2.27 2.66 -9.81
N ILE A 13 -2.25 2.31 -8.53
CA ILE A 13 -1.22 2.76 -7.59
C ILE A 13 -0.27 1.60 -7.31
N VAL A 14 1.03 1.90 -7.28
CA VAL A 14 2.07 1.00 -6.76
C VAL A 14 2.57 1.52 -5.43
N LEU A 15 2.75 0.61 -4.49
CA LEU A 15 3.44 0.89 -3.25
C LEU A 15 4.73 0.08 -3.22
N CYS A 16 5.86 0.78 -3.24
CA CYS A 16 7.20 0.21 -3.22
C CYS A 16 7.78 0.35 -1.82
N ALA A 17 8.31 -0.72 -1.24
CA ALA A 17 8.95 -0.67 0.07
C ALA A 17 10.26 -1.43 0.11
N ASN A 18 11.18 -0.98 0.97
CA ASN A 18 12.48 -1.61 1.16
C ASN A 18 12.77 -1.80 2.66
N PRO A 19 13.37 -2.92 3.12
CA PRO A 19 13.67 -4.18 2.40
C PRO A 19 12.72 -5.35 2.73
N GLU A 20 11.87 -5.22 3.73
CA GLU A 20 10.93 -6.28 4.14
C GLU A 20 9.52 -5.73 4.06
N PHE A 21 8.82 -6.07 2.98
CA PHE A 21 7.37 -5.95 2.95
C PHE A 21 6.77 -7.30 3.32
N PRO A 22 5.74 -7.36 4.17
CA PRO A 22 5.19 -8.64 4.57
C PRO A 22 4.49 -9.31 3.39
N GLU A 23 4.74 -10.61 3.19
CA GLU A 23 4.13 -11.39 2.10
C GLU A 23 2.63 -11.67 2.33
N GLN A 24 2.10 -11.32 3.51
CA GLN A 24 0.78 -11.72 4.00
C GLN A 24 -0.20 -10.54 4.12
N VAL A 25 -0.04 -9.49 3.31
CA VAL A 25 -1.01 -8.38 3.29
C VAL A 25 -2.30 -8.86 2.65
N LYS A 26 -3.38 -8.91 3.45
CA LYS A 26 -4.72 -9.28 3.03
C LYS A 26 -5.41 -8.16 2.25
N ARG A 27 -5.25 -6.91 2.71
CA ARG A 27 -5.78 -5.69 2.08
C ARG A 27 -5.04 -4.46 2.58
N VAL A 28 -5.20 -3.36 1.86
CA VAL A 28 -4.80 -2.03 2.31
C VAL A 28 -6.06 -1.19 2.53
N GLU A 29 -6.14 -0.55 3.69
CA GLU A 29 -7.19 0.41 4.02
C GLU A 29 -6.69 1.83 3.82
N TYR A 30 -7.46 2.63 3.07
CA TYR A 30 -7.22 4.04 2.86
C TYR A 30 -8.22 4.88 3.66
N TYR A 31 -7.74 5.56 4.68
CA TYR A 31 -8.50 6.43 5.56
C TYR A 31 -8.58 7.83 4.95
N ARG A 32 -9.68 8.11 4.23
CA ARG A 32 -9.85 9.29 3.37
C ARG A 32 -9.72 10.63 4.08
N ASP A 33 -10.23 10.70 5.32
CA ASP A 33 -10.25 11.94 6.11
C ASP A 33 -8.84 12.30 6.61
N GLN A 34 -8.01 11.28 6.84
CA GLN A 34 -6.66 11.44 7.35
C GLN A 34 -5.60 11.37 6.25
N LYS A 35 -5.96 10.96 5.03
CA LYS A 35 -5.04 10.66 3.92
C LYS A 35 -3.97 9.64 4.33
N LEU A 36 -4.39 8.56 5.00
CA LEU A 36 -3.50 7.54 5.58
C LEU A 36 -3.77 6.14 5.04
N PHE A 37 -2.71 5.34 4.92
CA PHE A 37 -2.81 3.91 4.62
C PHE A 37 -2.58 3.05 5.86
N MET A 38 -3.33 1.95 5.95
CA MET A 38 -3.12 0.89 6.92
C MET A 38 -3.04 -0.46 6.21
N LEU A 39 -2.03 -1.26 6.56
CA LEU A 39 -1.88 -2.60 6.03
C LEU A 39 -2.60 -3.56 6.97
N ILE A 40 -3.47 -4.39 6.40
CA ILE A 40 -4.13 -5.44 7.15
C ILE A 40 -3.54 -6.76 6.70
N TYR A 41 -2.97 -7.50 7.64
CA TYR A 41 -2.36 -8.80 7.39
C TYR A 41 -3.33 -9.95 7.63
N GLU A 42 -3.00 -11.15 7.14
CA GLU A 42 -3.75 -12.37 7.46
C GLU A 42 -3.48 -12.88 8.88
N ASP A 43 -2.28 -12.64 9.40
CA ASP A 43 -1.88 -12.99 10.76
C ASP A 43 -2.20 -11.85 11.76
N ILE A 44 -2.78 -12.21 12.90
CA ILE A 44 -3.21 -11.28 13.97
C ILE A 44 -1.99 -10.67 14.69
N ASP A 45 -0.83 -11.32 14.66
CA ASP A 45 0.37 -10.80 15.33
C ASP A 45 0.91 -9.49 14.71
N HIS A 46 0.41 -9.10 13.54
CA HIS A 46 0.72 -7.84 12.86
C HIS A 46 -0.50 -6.89 12.75
N GLU A 47 -1.61 -7.17 13.44
CA GLU A 47 -2.81 -6.34 13.38
C GLU A 47 -2.52 -4.89 13.80
N GLY A 48 -2.77 -3.95 12.89
CA GLY A 48 -2.73 -2.51 13.21
C GLY A 48 -1.40 -1.80 12.97
N GLU A 49 -0.47 -2.39 12.20
CA GLU A 49 0.68 -1.60 11.72
C GLU A 49 0.20 -0.45 10.82
N LEU A 50 0.34 0.76 11.35
CA LEU A 50 0.09 2.00 10.63
C LEU A 50 1.25 2.29 9.69
N MET A 51 0.94 2.50 8.41
CA MET A 51 1.89 3.17 7.54
C MET A 51 1.69 4.67 7.62
N HIS A 52 2.60 5.31 8.32
CA HIS A 52 2.73 6.76 8.37
C HIS A 52 3.35 7.24 7.04
N TYR A 53 2.52 7.31 6.00
CA TYR A 53 2.86 8.01 4.75
C TYR A 53 1.88 9.16 4.58
N GLU A 54 2.38 10.38 4.69
CA GLU A 54 1.60 11.59 4.42
C GLU A 54 1.50 11.77 2.91
N MET A 55 0.29 11.58 2.36
CA MET A 55 0.06 11.72 0.93
C MET A 55 0.03 13.18 0.50
N GLN A 56 0.71 13.48 -0.59
CA GLN A 56 0.55 14.74 -1.32
C GLN A 56 -0.85 14.77 -1.99
N ASP A 57 -1.39 15.97 -2.18
CA ASP A 57 -2.77 16.17 -2.67
C ASP A 57 -3.03 15.56 -4.04
N ASP A 58 -2.02 15.58 -4.92
CA ASP A 58 -2.07 14.98 -6.25
C ASP A 58 -2.13 13.44 -6.21
N VAL A 59 -1.56 12.82 -5.18
CA VAL A 59 -1.63 11.37 -4.94
C VAL A 59 -2.97 10.98 -4.30
N ASP A 60 -3.54 11.83 -3.42
CA ASP A 60 -4.87 11.62 -2.83
C ASP A 60 -5.96 11.47 -3.89
N GLU A 61 -6.01 12.39 -4.84
CA GLU A 61 -7.02 12.36 -5.90
C GLU A 61 -6.95 11.04 -6.70
N VAL A 62 -5.74 10.56 -7.02
CA VAL A 62 -5.56 9.32 -7.77
C VAL A 62 -5.99 8.11 -6.94
N VAL A 63 -5.59 8.04 -5.66
CA VAL A 63 -5.95 6.93 -4.76
C VAL A 63 -7.45 6.83 -4.55
N ARG A 64 -8.16 7.96 -4.42
CA ARG A 64 -9.64 7.99 -4.28
C ARG A 64 -10.34 7.33 -5.45
N HIS A 65 -9.79 7.45 -6.66
CA HIS A 65 -10.36 6.90 -7.88
C HIS A 65 -9.77 5.54 -8.29
N ALA A 66 -8.75 5.06 -7.57
CA ALA A 66 -8.09 3.81 -7.90
C ALA A 66 -8.98 2.59 -7.57
N PRO A 67 -9.16 1.64 -8.49
CA PRO A 67 -9.95 0.43 -8.25
C PRO A 67 -9.20 -0.62 -7.41
N GLY A 68 -7.90 -0.41 -7.15
CA GLY A 68 -7.06 -1.34 -6.43
C GLY A 68 -5.60 -0.87 -6.31
N LEU A 69 -4.81 -1.63 -5.56
CA LEU A 69 -3.40 -1.33 -5.27
C LEU A 69 -2.52 -2.52 -5.66
N THR A 70 -1.37 -2.23 -6.28
CA THR A 70 -0.30 -3.22 -6.46
C THR A 70 0.79 -2.95 -5.45
N LEU A 71 1.14 -3.95 -4.65
CA LEU A 71 2.28 -3.89 -3.76
C LEU A 71 3.50 -4.44 -4.48
N VAL A 72 4.62 -3.73 -4.42
CA VAL A 72 5.91 -4.17 -4.95
C VAL A 72 6.94 -4.12 -3.82
N ALA A 73 7.61 -5.24 -3.60
CA ALA A 73 8.59 -5.40 -2.55
C ALA A 73 9.84 -6.08 -3.11
N CYS A 74 10.98 -5.86 -2.47
CA CYS A 74 12.20 -6.59 -2.79
C CYS A 74 12.27 -7.84 -1.90
N ASN A 75 12.53 -9.00 -2.49
CA ASN A 75 12.84 -10.18 -1.70
C ASN A 75 14.24 -9.97 -1.07
N PRO A 76 14.39 -9.96 0.26
CA PRO A 76 15.66 -9.60 0.90
C PRO A 76 16.79 -10.61 0.63
N ARG A 77 16.49 -11.83 0.19
CA ARG A 77 17.50 -12.86 -0.13
C ARG A 77 17.96 -12.82 -1.59
N SER A 78 17.03 -12.63 -2.52
CA SER A 78 17.33 -12.62 -3.96
C SER A 78 17.50 -11.23 -4.55
N MET A 79 17.13 -10.19 -3.80
CA MET A 79 17.01 -8.79 -4.26
C MET A 79 16.10 -8.63 -5.49
N ALA A 80 15.35 -9.67 -5.86
CA ALA A 80 14.40 -9.64 -6.96
C ALA A 80 13.13 -8.92 -6.49
N PRO A 81 12.59 -7.98 -7.29
CA PRO A 81 11.29 -7.41 -7.00
C PRO A 81 10.22 -8.49 -7.18
N TYR A 82 9.27 -8.55 -6.25
CA TYR A 82 8.05 -9.30 -6.38
C TYR A 82 6.87 -8.37 -6.16
N GLY A 83 5.80 -8.57 -6.92
CA GLY A 83 4.62 -7.74 -6.84
C GLY A 83 3.35 -8.56 -6.84
N TYR A 84 2.37 -8.13 -6.05
CA TYR A 84 1.07 -8.77 -5.93
C TYR A 84 -0.04 -7.73 -5.75
N LYS A 85 -1.25 -8.10 -6.19
CA LYS A 85 -2.42 -7.23 -6.09
C LYS A 85 -3.13 -7.48 -4.77
N VAL A 86 -3.50 -6.42 -4.08
CA VAL A 86 -4.33 -6.48 -2.88
C VAL A 86 -5.55 -5.58 -3.04
N PRO A 87 -6.67 -5.93 -2.38
CA PRO A 87 -7.81 -5.03 -2.30
C PRO A 87 -7.41 -3.71 -1.65
N LEU A 88 -7.86 -2.61 -2.25
CA LEU A 88 -7.86 -1.29 -1.65
C LEU A 88 -9.25 -1.00 -1.09
N VAL A 89 -9.37 -0.93 0.23
CA VAL A 89 -10.62 -0.60 0.92
C VAL A 89 -10.56 0.86 1.34
N GLN A 90 -11.57 1.64 0.97
CA GLN A 90 -11.63 3.05 1.34
C GLN A 90 -12.52 3.20 2.60
N VAL A 91 -11.95 3.80 3.64
CA VAL A 91 -12.57 3.98 4.97
C VAL A 91 -12.78 5.48 5.20
N GLY A 92 -13.96 5.85 5.71
CA GLY A 92 -14.41 7.25 5.81
C GLY A 92 -15.38 7.64 4.69
N VAL A 93 -16.00 8.81 4.84
CA VAL A 93 -17.04 9.32 3.90
C VAL A 93 -16.37 10.12 2.78
#